data_AF-A0A2U3LP58-F1
#
_entry.id   AF-A0A2U3LP58-F1
#
_cell.length_a   1.000
_cell.length_b   1.000
_cell.length_c   1.000
_cell.angle_alpha   90.00
_cell.angle_beta   90.00
_cell.angle_gamma   90.00
#
_symmetry.space_group_name_H-M   'P 1'
#
loop_
_entity.id
_entity.type
_entity.pdbx_description
1 polymer ?
#
loop_
_entity_poly.entity_id
_entity_poly.type
_entity_poly.pdbx_seq_one_letter_code
_entity_poly.pdbx_strand_id
1 'polypeptide(L)'
;MTVIELSDQQAAALKAKAAAAGLTLEAWLNQLAGGAETEPSAEHPLQTAADIVLGHMRNVPPEIMATMPKDGASQHDHYIYGWPKKEP
;
A
#
# COMPACT_ATOMS: atom_id res chain seq x y z
N MET A 1 0.03 11.60 24.99
CA MET A 1 -0.72 12.49 24.09
C MET A 1 0.30 13.43 23.47
N THR A 2 0.65 13.20 22.20
CA THR A 2 1.68 14.00 21.51
C THR A 2 0.96 15.09 20.73
N VAL A 3 1.30 16.35 20.99
CA VAL A 3 0.74 17.51 20.28
C VAL A 3 1.78 17.97 19.27
N ILE A 4 1.38 18.13 18.01
CA ILE A 4 2.23 18.66 16.94
C ILE A 4 1.90 20.14 16.78
N GLU A 5 2.83 21.00 17.17
CA GLU A 5 2.72 22.44 16.98
C GLU A 5 2.95 22.79 15.49
N LEU A 6 2.01 23.51 14.89
CA LEU A 6 2.07 23.95 13.50
C LEU A 6 2.08 25.48 13.44
N SER A 7 2.90 26.05 12.56
CA SER A 7 2.81 27.48 12.24
C SER A 7 1.50 27.80 11.53
N ASP A 8 1.03 29.06 11.62
CA ASP A 8 -0.20 29.52 10.97
C ASP A 8 -0.20 29.26 9.44
N GLN A 9 0.97 29.39 8.81
CA GLN A 9 1.15 29.11 7.39
C GLN A 9 0.95 27.62 7.07
N GLN A 10 1.47 26.72 7.90
CA GLN A 10 1.28 25.27 7.73
C GLN A 10 -0.19 24.89 7.97
N ALA A 11 -0.83 25.47 8.99
CA ALA A 11 -2.24 25.25 9.27
C ALA A 11 -3.14 25.71 8.10
N ALA A 12 -2.85 26.87 7.51
CA ALA A 12 -3.57 27.38 6.34
C ALA A 12 -3.40 26.46 5.12
N ALA A 13 -2.18 25.97 4.86
CA ALA A 13 -1.90 25.05 3.77
C ALA A 13 -2.65 23.72 3.92
N LEU A 14 -2.74 23.17 5.13
CA LEU A 14 -3.49 21.93 5.39
C LEU A 14 -5.00 22.15 5.22
N LYS A 15 -5.54 23.28 5.69
CA LYS A 15 -6.95 23.64 5.48
C LYS A 15 -7.30 23.76 4.00
N ALA A 16 -6.43 24.38 3.20
CA ALA A 16 -6.63 24.50 1.76
C ALA A 16 -6.63 23.13 1.06
N LYS A 17 -5.76 22.20 1.49
CA LYS A 17 -5.73 20.83 0.97
C LYS A 17 -7.00 20.05 1.33
N ALA A 18 -7.49 20.16 2.56
CA ALA A 18 -8.75 19.55 2.98
C ALA A 18 -9.94 20.11 2.20
N ALA A 19 -10.00 21.44 2.01
CA ALA A 19 -11.03 22.11 1.23
C ALA A 19 -11.02 21.69 -0.25
N ALA A 20 -9.84 21.52 -0.84
CA ALA A 20 -9.70 21.01 -2.21
C ALA A 20 -10.20 19.55 -2.34
N ALA A 21 -10.10 18.77 -1.27
CA ALA A 21 -10.67 17.42 -1.19
C ALA A 21 -12.18 17.42 -0.83
N GLY A 22 -12.79 18.59 -0.60
CA GLY A 22 -14.20 18.71 -0.19
C GLY A 22 -14.48 18.22 1.24
N LEU A 23 -13.45 18.08 2.07
CA LEU A 23 -13.53 17.52 3.42
C LEU A 23 -13.20 18.57 4.47
N THR A 24 -13.64 18.34 5.71
CA THR A 24 -13.12 19.08 6.86
C THR A 24 -11.67 18.68 7.13
N LEU A 25 -10.89 19.56 7.75
CA LEU A 25 -9.49 19.28 8.06
C LEU A 25 -9.31 17.99 8.88
N GLU A 26 -10.16 17.78 9.88
CA GLU A 26 -10.13 16.59 10.73
C GLU A 26 -10.49 15.32 9.95
N ALA A 27 -11.53 15.37 9.11
CA ALA A 27 -11.91 14.22 8.26
C ALA A 27 -10.81 13.88 7.25
N TRP A 28 -10.19 14.90 6.66
CA TRP A 28 -9.07 14.72 5.74
C TRP A 28 -7.83 14.16 6.44
N LEU A 29 -7.51 14.63 7.65
CA LEU A 29 -6.40 14.09 8.46
C LEU A 29 -6.68 12.66 8.92
N ASN A 30 -7.91 12.35 9.34
CA ASN A 30 -8.31 10.98 9.70
C ASN A 30 -8.23 10.03 8.49
N GLN A 31 -8.58 10.49 7.29
CA GLN A 31 -8.43 9.70 6.07
C GLN A 31 -6.94 9.46 5.73
N LEU A 32 -6.07 10.45 5.94
CA LEU A 32 -4.63 10.29 5.74
C LEU A 32 -3.99 9.37 6.80
N ALA A 33 -4.42 9.48 8.05
CA ALA A 33 -3.96 8.61 9.13
C ALA A 33 -4.47 7.16 8.94
N GLY A 34 -5.74 7.01 8.56
CA GLY A 34 -6.38 5.73 8.24
C GLY A 34 -5.84 5.06 6.97
N GLY A 35 -5.10 5.77 6.12
CA GLY A 35 -4.33 5.16 5.03
C GLY A 35 -3.14 4.31 5.49
N ALA A 36 -2.70 4.49 6.75
CA ALA A 36 -1.68 3.65 7.40
C ALA A 36 -2.28 2.68 8.43
N GLU A 37 -3.56 2.82 8.77
CA GLU A 37 -4.26 1.88 9.62
C GLU A 37 -4.84 0.79 8.73
N THR A 38 -4.06 -0.27 8.55
CA THR A 38 -4.63 -1.61 8.49
C THR A 38 -5.43 -1.80 9.78
N GLU A 39 -6.68 -1.33 9.79
CA GLU A 39 -7.64 -1.85 10.75
C GLU A 39 -7.59 -3.38 10.59
N PRO A 40 -7.48 -4.17 11.68
CA PRO A 40 -7.83 -5.58 11.58
C PRO A 40 -9.33 -5.57 11.26
N SER A 41 -9.65 -5.65 9.97
CA SER A 41 -11.02 -5.57 9.48
C SER A 41 -11.87 -6.51 10.30
N ALA A 42 -13.02 -5.99 10.71
CA ALA A 42 -14.20 -6.77 11.02
C ALA A 42 -14.21 -8.02 10.13
N GLU A 43 -14.22 -9.20 10.78
CA GLU A 43 -14.36 -10.54 10.21
C GLU A 43 -14.07 -10.58 8.71
N HIS A 44 -12.80 -10.51 8.31
CA HIS A 44 -12.47 -10.88 6.94
C HIS A 44 -13.03 -12.29 6.72
N PRO A 45 -13.99 -12.50 5.80
CA PRO A 45 -14.42 -13.85 5.48
C PRO A 45 -13.18 -14.66 5.16
N LEU A 46 -13.12 -15.94 5.58
CA LEU A 46 -11.96 -16.80 5.33
C LEU A 46 -11.66 -16.81 3.83
N GLN A 47 -10.71 -15.97 3.42
CA GLN A 47 -10.24 -15.89 2.05
C GLN A 47 -9.15 -16.92 1.88
N THR A 48 -9.12 -17.57 0.72
CA THR A 48 -7.99 -18.44 0.42
C THR A 48 -6.74 -17.59 0.24
N ALA A 49 -5.57 -18.17 0.50
CA ALA A 49 -4.30 -17.50 0.21
C ALA A 49 -4.21 -17.06 -1.27
N ALA A 50 -4.85 -17.81 -2.18
CA ALA A 50 -4.93 -17.44 -3.59
C ALA A 50 -5.76 -16.17 -3.82
N ASP A 51 -6.91 -16.03 -3.16
CA ASP A 51 -7.77 -14.84 -3.29
C ASP A 51 -7.06 -13.58 -2.80
N ILE A 52 -6.32 -13.70 -1.70
CA ILE A 52 -5.52 -12.60 -1.14
C ILE A 52 -4.45 -12.15 -2.15
N VAL A 53 -3.69 -13.11 -2.71
CA VAL A 53 -2.65 -12.81 -3.71
C VAL A 53 -3.25 -12.16 -4.95
N LEU A 54 -4.36 -12.67 -5.46
CA LEU A 54 -5.06 -12.07 -6.61
C LEU A 54 -5.54 -10.65 -6.31
N GLY A 55 -6.06 -10.40 -5.10
CA GLY A 55 -6.50 -9.08 -4.66
C GLY A 55 -5.39 -8.03 -4.68
N HIS A 56 -4.18 -8.40 -4.25
CA HIS A 56 -2.99 -7.54 -4.29
C HIS A 56 -2.43 -7.34 -5.70
N MET A 57 -2.53 -8.35 -6.56
CA MET A 57 -2.01 -8.32 -7.93
C MET A 57 -2.93 -7.61 -8.93
N ARG A 58 -4.17 -7.26 -8.56
CA ARG A 58 -5.19 -6.71 -9.50
C ARG A 58 -4.75 -5.47 -10.27
N ASN A 59 -3.91 -4.63 -9.68
CA ASN A 59 -3.49 -3.33 -10.25
C ASN A 59 -2.14 -3.41 -10.96
N VAL A 60 -1.51 -4.58 -11.02
CA VAL A 60 -0.26 -4.75 -11.75
C VAL A 60 -0.57 -4.77 -13.26
N PRO A 61 0.05 -3.90 -14.07
CA PRO A 61 -0.22 -3.86 -15.50
C PRO A 61 0.17 -5.17 -16.21
N PRO A 62 -0.57 -5.60 -17.25
CA PRO A 62 -0.29 -6.83 -17.98
C PRO A 62 1.12 -6.92 -18.58
N GLU A 63 1.67 -5.79 -19.00
CA GLU A 63 3.04 -5.69 -19.52
C GLU A 63 4.09 -6.05 -18.47
N ILE A 64 3.86 -5.70 -17.20
CA ILE A 64 4.76 -6.05 -16.10
C ILE A 64 4.64 -7.55 -15.81
N MET A 65 3.41 -8.07 -15.74
CA MET A 65 3.15 -9.50 -15.59
C MET A 65 3.83 -10.33 -16.68
N ALA A 66 3.83 -9.83 -17.93
CA ALA A 66 4.49 -10.49 -19.06
C ALA A 66 6.02 -10.55 -18.92
N THR A 67 6.63 -9.66 -18.13
CA THR A 67 8.08 -9.67 -17.88
C THR A 67 8.51 -10.57 -16.71
N MET A 68 7.57 -11.14 -15.96
CA MET A 68 7.89 -11.95 -14.79
C MET A 68 8.64 -13.23 -15.16
N PRO A 69 9.61 -13.65 -14.32
CA PRO A 69 10.35 -14.88 -14.55
C PRO A 69 9.45 -16.11 -14.39
N LYS A 70 9.49 -17.02 -15.37
CA LYS A 70 8.75 -18.29 -15.35
C LYS A 70 9.18 -19.22 -14.21
N ASP A 71 10.42 -19.07 -13.75
CA ASP A 71 11.06 -19.84 -12.69
C ASP A 71 11.17 -19.05 -11.38
N GLY A 72 10.41 -17.96 -11.22
CA GLY A 72 10.52 -17.06 -10.06
C GLY A 72 10.34 -17.78 -8.71
N ALA A 73 9.43 -18.76 -8.63
CA ALA A 73 9.20 -19.51 -7.40
C ALA A 73 10.38 -20.43 -7.03
N SER A 74 10.91 -21.17 -8.00
CA SER A 74 12.03 -22.11 -7.77
C SER A 74 13.38 -21.41 -7.65
N GLN A 75 13.51 -20.21 -8.24
CA GLN A 75 14.76 -19.43 -8.31
C GLN A 75 14.65 -18.10 -7.56
N HIS A 76 13.81 -17.99 -6.54
CA HIS A 76 13.58 -16.72 -5.84
C HIS A 76 14.88 -16.12 -5.26
N ASP A 77 15.81 -16.94 -4.76
CA ASP A 77 17.10 -16.46 -4.25
C ASP A 77 17.94 -15.75 -5.33
N HIS A 78 17.82 -16.20 -6.57
CA HIS A 78 18.49 -15.55 -7.71
C HIS A 78 17.91 -14.16 -7.97
N TYR A 79 16.59 -14.02 -7.96
CA TYR A 79 15.93 -12.75 -8.27
C TYR A 79 15.93 -11.75 -7.10
N ILE A 80 15.95 -12.25 -5.85
CA ILE A 80 15.93 -11.40 -4.65
C ILE A 80 17.36 -11.04 -4.23
N TYR A 81 18.28 -12.01 -4.23
CA TYR A 81 19.63 -11.84 -3.67
C TYR A 81 20.75 -11.89 -4.72
N GLY A 82 20.45 -12.18 -5.99
CA GLY A 82 21.46 -12.28 -7.04
C GLY A 82 22.30 -13.55 -6.99
N TRP A 83 21.86 -14.58 -6.25
CA TRP A 83 22.56 -15.87 -6.20
C TRP A 83 22.56 -16.58 -7.56
N PRO A 84 23.53 -17.45 -7.84
CA PRO A 84 23.48 -18.31 -9.02
C PRO A 84 22.17 -19.12 -9.05
N LYS A 85 21.63 -19.34 -10.25
CA LYS A 85 20.44 -20.21 -10.40
C LYS A 85 20.78 -21.62 -9.95
N LYS A 86 19.86 -22.24 -9.21
CA LYS A 86 19.92 -23.66 -8.87
C LYS A 86 19.80 -24.45 -10.17
N GLU A 87 20.70 -25.40 -10.39
CA GLU A 87 20.65 -26.30 -11.54
C GLU A 87 19.29 -27.05 -11.56
N PRO A 88 18.75 -27.34 -12.75
CA PRO A 88 17.44 -28.01 -12.89
C PRO A 88 17.42 -29.44 -12.35
#